data_AF-A0A3N5ZT72-F1
#
_entry.id   AF-A0A3N5ZT72-F1
#
_cell.length_a   1.000
_cell.length_b   1.000
_cell.length_c   1.000
_cell.angle_alpha   90.00
_cell.angle_beta   90.00
_cell.angle_gamma   90.00
#
_symmetry.space_group_name_H-M   'P 1'
#
loop_
_entity.id
_entity.type
_entity.pdbx_description
1 polymer ?
#
loop_
_entity_poly.entity_id
_entity_poly.type
_entity_poly.pdbx_seq_one_letter_code
_entity_poly.pdbx_strand_id
1 'polypeptide(L)'
;MIIADQSMYEIIENVKEGFKQEDFNGRYSDILSKYDYIVGDWGYGQLRLKGFYEDKNQKATFDTRISTLQDYLYEYCNFGCPYFVLKKIGKAPQLVDSSKEMIEAVEEDIILIEETDTPQLDESNLENDLEQQKNIEQGQF
;
A
#
# COMPACT_ATOMS: atom_id res chain seq x y z
N MET A 1 7.43 -17.05 -8.22
CA MET A 1 7.25 -15.82 -7.42
C MET A 1 7.42 -16.16 -5.96
N ILE A 2 8.05 -15.28 -5.20
CA ILE A 2 8.31 -15.40 -3.76
C ILE A 2 7.59 -14.25 -3.07
N ILE A 3 6.96 -14.51 -1.93
CA ILE A 3 6.28 -13.48 -1.15
C ILE A 3 7.00 -13.33 0.19
N ALA A 4 7.41 -12.11 0.51
CA ALA A 4 8.01 -11.75 1.79
C ALA A 4 7.53 -10.35 2.20
N ASP A 5 7.05 -10.22 3.44
CA ASP A 5 6.55 -8.96 4.02
C ASP A 5 5.64 -8.15 3.06
N GLN A 6 4.58 -8.81 2.58
CA GLN A 6 3.58 -8.22 1.66
C GLN A 6 4.16 -7.70 0.33
N SER A 7 5.40 -8.05 0.02
CA SER A 7 6.08 -7.72 -1.22
C SER A 7 6.27 -8.99 -2.03
N MET A 8 6.09 -8.85 -3.34
CA MET A 8 6.26 -9.94 -4.29
C MET A 8 7.60 -9.79 -4.99
N TYR A 9 8.34 -10.88 -5.03
CA TYR A 9 9.67 -10.98 -5.60
C TYR A 9 9.72 -12.04 -6.69
N GLU A 10 10.51 -11.76 -7.71
CA GLU A 10 10.85 -12.68 -8.79
C GLU A 10 12.34 -13.00 -8.73
N ILE A 11 12.69 -14.27 -8.92
CA ILE A 11 14.09 -14.68 -9.06
C ILE A 11 14.52 -14.31 -10.48
N ILE A 12 15.40 -13.31 -10.60
CA ILE A 12 15.96 -12.93 -11.90
C ILE A 12 17.27 -13.68 -12.18
N GLU A 13 17.96 -14.12 -11.14
CA GLU A 13 19.21 -14.86 -11.25
C GLU A 13 19.35 -15.84 -10.08
N ASN A 14 19.77 -17.07 -10.40
CA ASN A 14 20.04 -18.11 -9.40
C ASN A 14 21.26 -18.92 -9.84
N VAL A 15 22.39 -18.67 -9.19
CA VAL A 15 23.67 -19.30 -9.51
C VAL A 15 23.94 -20.42 -8.51
N LYS A 16 24.26 -21.61 -9.04
CA LYS A 16 24.56 -22.82 -8.26
C LYS A 16 23.46 -23.20 -7.27
N GLU A 17 22.20 -22.99 -7.64
CA GLU A 17 21.04 -23.29 -6.79
C GLU A 17 21.14 -22.60 -5.41
N GLY A 18 21.70 -21.39 -5.38
CA GLY A 18 21.90 -20.62 -4.17
C GLY A 18 20.60 -20.18 -3.49
N PHE A 19 19.48 -20.07 -4.24
CA PHE A 19 18.19 -19.72 -3.64
C PHE A 19 17.56 -20.91 -2.91
N LYS A 20 17.35 -20.74 -1.60
CA LYS A 20 16.60 -21.65 -0.74
C LYS A 20 15.56 -20.87 0.03
N GLN A 21 14.28 -21.20 -0.15
CA GLN A 21 13.18 -20.42 0.39
C GLN A 21 13.17 -20.38 1.93
N GLU A 22 13.50 -21.50 2.58
CA GLU A 22 13.58 -21.60 4.04
C GLU A 22 14.67 -20.68 4.61
N ASP A 23 15.88 -20.73 4.03
CA ASP A 23 17.00 -19.89 4.46
C ASP A 23 16.75 -18.40 4.20
N PHE A 24 16.16 -18.08 3.04
CA PHE A 24 15.77 -16.71 2.70
C PHE A 24 14.77 -16.17 3.71
N ASN A 25 13.69 -16.89 3.99
CA ASN A 25 12.67 -16.46 4.95
C ASN A 25 13.24 -16.32 6.36
N GLY A 26 14.15 -17.21 6.78
CA GLY A 26 14.79 -17.15 8.10
C GLY A 26 15.77 -15.99 8.27
N ARG A 27 16.26 -15.40 7.19
CA ARG A 27 17.19 -14.24 7.21
C ARG A 27 16.58 -12.94 6.74
N TYR A 28 15.39 -13.00 6.14
CA TYR A 28 14.69 -11.81 5.67
C TYR A 28 14.40 -10.87 6.84
N SER A 29 14.54 -9.57 6.57
CA SER A 29 14.21 -8.51 7.53
C SER A 29 13.42 -7.45 6.80
N ASP A 30 12.42 -6.87 7.47
CA ASP A 30 11.50 -5.86 6.92
C ASP A 30 12.24 -4.64 6.36
N ILE A 31 13.46 -4.35 6.86
CA ILE A 31 14.31 -3.29 6.31
C ILE A 31 14.68 -3.52 4.84
N LEU A 32 14.67 -4.77 4.37
CA LEU A 32 14.96 -5.14 2.99
C LEU A 32 13.80 -4.79 2.04
N SER A 33 12.58 -4.63 2.57
CA SER A 33 11.39 -4.30 1.77
C SER A 33 11.49 -2.95 1.06
N LYS A 34 12.35 -2.04 1.54
CA LYS A 34 12.57 -0.71 0.95
C LYS A 34 13.38 -0.73 -0.34
N TYR A 35 14.09 -1.83 -0.62
CA TYR A 35 14.95 -1.96 -1.79
C TYR A 35 14.21 -2.58 -2.97
N ASP A 36 14.69 -2.26 -4.17
CA ASP A 36 14.11 -2.75 -5.43
C ASP A 36 14.61 -4.17 -5.74
N TYR A 37 15.82 -4.50 -5.29
CA TYR A 37 16.47 -5.79 -5.47
C TYR A 37 16.99 -6.32 -4.13
N ILE A 38 16.94 -7.63 -3.95
CA ILE A 38 17.57 -8.33 -2.83
C ILE A 38 18.52 -9.36 -3.41
N VAL A 39 19.77 -9.27 -2.99
CA VAL A 39 20.82 -10.21 -3.37
C VAL A 39 21.10 -11.08 -2.16
N GLY A 40 21.06 -12.39 -2.37
CA GLY A 40 21.46 -13.37 -1.38
C GLY A 40 22.74 -14.06 -1.81
N ASP A 41 23.79 -14.00 -1.00
CA ASP A 41 25.06 -14.64 -1.28
C ASP A 41 25.52 -15.51 -0.10
N TRP A 42 26.25 -16.59 -0.42
CA TRP A 42 26.70 -17.58 0.56
C TRP A 42 28.16 -17.36 0.94
N GLY A 43 28.39 -16.44 1.87
CA GLY A 43 29.70 -16.20 2.46
C GLY A 43 30.02 -17.14 3.60
N TYR A 44 31.11 -17.91 3.50
CA TYR A 44 31.55 -18.83 4.57
C TYR A 44 30.45 -19.79 5.07
N GLY A 45 29.55 -20.21 4.17
CA GLY A 45 28.41 -21.09 4.50
C GLY A 45 27.23 -20.41 5.18
N GLN A 46 27.25 -19.08 5.31
CA GLN A 46 26.14 -18.30 5.85
C GLN A 46 25.48 -17.47 4.76
N LEU A 47 24.15 -17.53 4.69
CA LEU A 47 23.38 -16.66 3.80
C LEU A 47 23.42 -15.22 4.32
N ARG A 48 23.85 -14.32 3.46
CA ARG A 48 23.79 -12.87 3.66
C ARG A 48 22.79 -12.29 2.68
N LEU A 49 21.94 -11.39 3.16
CA LEU A 49 21.01 -10.66 2.33
C LEU A 49 21.42 -9.19 2.28
N LYS A 50 21.57 -8.65 1.07
CA LYS A 50 21.86 -7.24 0.85
C LYS A 50 20.83 -6.64 -0.11
N GLY A 51 20.33 -5.47 0.26
CA GLY A 51 19.40 -4.70 -0.57
C GLY A 51 20.12 -3.78 -1.55
N PHE A 52 19.61 -3.73 -2.77
CA PHE A 52 20.07 -2.87 -3.85
C PHE A 52 18.90 -2.11 -4.46
N TYR A 53 19.15 -0.89 -4.91
CA TYR A 53 18.21 -0.04 -5.63
C TYR A 53 18.47 -0.11 -7.13
N GLU A 54 17.42 0.19 -7.89
CA GLU A 54 17.54 0.45 -9.32
C GLU A 54 18.47 1.67 -9.55
N ASP A 55 19.27 1.67 -10.61
CA ASP A 55 20.27 2.72 -10.86
C ASP A 55 19.67 4.14 -10.98
N LYS A 56 18.40 4.21 -11.40
CA LYS A 56 17.65 5.46 -11.55
C LYS A 56 17.07 6.01 -10.24
N ASN A 57 17.11 5.23 -9.16
CA ASN A 57 16.50 5.60 -7.89
C ASN A 57 17.35 6.66 -7.17
N GLN A 58 16.72 7.76 -6.73
CA GLN A 58 17.41 8.85 -6.04
C GLN A 58 18.00 8.43 -4.69
N LYS A 59 17.47 7.38 -4.07
CA LYS A 59 17.98 6.81 -2.81
C LYS A 59 19.21 5.91 -3.03
N ALA A 60 19.57 5.62 -4.27
CA ALA A 60 20.67 4.73 -4.61
C ALA A 60 22.04 5.40 -4.46
N THR A 61 22.72 5.08 -3.35
CA THR A 61 24.16 5.34 -3.19
C THR A 61 24.97 4.36 -4.03
N PHE A 62 26.24 4.70 -4.32
CA PHE A 62 27.12 3.89 -5.18
C PHE A 62 27.16 2.40 -4.77
N ASP A 63 27.30 2.10 -3.48
CA ASP A 63 27.40 0.73 -2.94
C ASP A 63 26.07 -0.04 -2.88
N THR A 64 24.97 0.65 -3.20
CA THR A 64 23.61 0.11 -3.15
C THR A 64 22.93 0.13 -4.51
N ARG A 65 23.66 0.41 -5.59
CA ARG A 65 23.13 0.36 -6.95
C ARG A 65 23.25 -1.04 -7.53
N ILE A 66 22.24 -1.48 -8.27
CA ILE A 66 22.30 -2.80 -8.91
C ILE A 66 23.47 -2.91 -9.91
N SER A 67 23.89 -1.81 -10.53
CA SER A 67 25.09 -1.78 -11.38
C SER A 67 26.40 -2.17 -10.66
N THR A 68 26.51 -1.97 -9.34
CA THR A 68 27.71 -2.34 -8.55
C THR A 68 27.61 -3.73 -7.93
N LEU A 69 26.58 -4.50 -8.28
CA LEU A 69 26.39 -5.88 -7.81
C LEU A 69 27.62 -6.76 -8.08
N GLN A 70 28.20 -6.65 -9.27
CA GLN A 70 29.33 -7.50 -9.64
C GLN A 70 30.54 -7.25 -8.74
N ASP A 71 30.81 -5.99 -8.43
CA ASP A 71 31.90 -5.59 -7.52
C ASP A 71 31.64 -6.09 -6.10
N TYR A 72 30.38 -5.98 -5.63
CA TYR A 72 29.96 -6.56 -4.36
C TYR A 72 30.20 -8.06 -4.31
N LEU A 73 29.82 -8.81 -5.34
CA LEU A 73 30.05 -10.24 -5.39
C LEU A 73 31.55 -10.55 -5.38
N TYR A 74 32.38 -9.82 -6.13
CA TYR A 74 33.83 -10.05 -6.12
C TYR A 74 34.49 -9.76 -4.78
N GLU A 75 34.03 -8.74 -4.05
CA GLU A 75 34.60 -8.36 -2.76
C GLU A 75 34.16 -9.29 -1.63
N TYR A 76 32.90 -9.72 -1.63
CA TYR A 76 32.31 -10.45 -0.51
C TYR A 76 32.07 -11.94 -0.79
N CYS A 77 31.74 -12.32 -2.02
CA CYS A 77 31.37 -13.67 -2.45
C CYS A 77 32.55 -14.30 -3.22
N ASN A 78 33.41 -15.02 -2.49
CA ASN A 78 34.59 -15.71 -3.00
C ASN A 78 34.31 -16.50 -4.31
N PHE A 79 35.35 -16.77 -5.11
CA PHE A 79 35.20 -17.50 -6.37
C PHE A 79 34.31 -18.76 -6.25
N GLY A 80 33.25 -18.79 -7.06
CA GLY A 80 32.32 -19.92 -7.10
C GLY A 80 31.35 -19.99 -5.92
N CYS A 81 31.21 -18.95 -5.13
CA CYS A 81 30.17 -18.79 -4.13
C CYS A 81 28.77 -18.80 -4.80
N PRO A 82 27.80 -19.61 -4.30
CA PRO A 82 26.42 -19.54 -4.74
C PRO A 82 25.81 -18.20 -4.38
N TYR A 83 24.97 -17.66 -5.26
CA TYR A 83 24.19 -16.46 -4.98
C TYR A 83 22.90 -16.46 -5.79
N PHE A 84 21.98 -15.59 -5.41
CA PHE A 84 20.74 -15.35 -6.12
C PHE A 84 20.39 -13.87 -6.06
N VAL A 85 19.61 -13.43 -7.04
CA VAL A 85 19.10 -12.06 -7.13
C VAL A 85 17.59 -12.11 -7.27
N LEU A 86 16.92 -11.39 -6.39
CA LEU A 86 15.48 -11.20 -6.38
C LEU A 86 15.16 -9.78 -6.81
N LYS A 87 14.24 -9.62 -7.75
CA LYS A 87 13.66 -8.32 -8.12
C LYS A 87 12.29 -8.18 -7.48
N LYS A 88 12.04 -7.03 -6.86
CA LYS A 88 10.71 -6.66 -6.37
C LYS A 88 9.82 -6.33 -7.57
N ILE A 89 8.72 -7.07 -7.73
CA ILE A 89 7.78 -6.90 -8.85
C ILE A 89 6.49 -6.17 -8.45
N GLY A 90 6.27 -5.99 -7.15
CA GLY A 90 5.14 -5.23 -6.64
C GLY A 90 4.84 -5.54 -5.17
N LYS A 91 3.71 -5.03 -4.70
CA LYS A 91 3.10 -5.55 -3.47
C LYS A 91 2.44 -6.87 -3.80
N ALA A 92 2.56 -7.86 -2.92
CA ALA A 92 1.75 -9.05 -3.02
C ALA A 92 0.28 -8.61 -3.07
N PRO A 93 -0.57 -9.25 -3.90
CA PRO A 93 -2.00 -8.99 -3.84
C PRO A 93 -2.39 -9.28 -2.40
N GLN A 94 -2.69 -8.21 -1.66
CA GLN A 94 -3.45 -8.35 -0.44
C GLN A 94 -4.70 -9.11 -0.89
N LEU A 95 -5.09 -10.14 -0.15
CA LEU A 95 -6.51 -10.44 -0.06
C LEU A 95 -7.10 -9.14 0.49
N VAL A 96 -7.42 -8.21 -0.41
CA VAL A 96 -8.12 -6.99 -0.06
C VAL A 96 -9.42 -7.48 0.51
N ASP A 97 -9.60 -7.25 1.80
CA ASP A 97 -10.93 -7.15 2.37
C ASP A 97 -11.76 -6.35 1.37
N SER A 98 -12.65 -7.05 0.65
CA SER A 98 -13.46 -6.49 -0.43
C SER A 98 -14.34 -5.34 0.05
N SER A 99 -14.34 -5.05 1.34
CA SER A 99 -15.07 -3.99 2.01
C SER A 99 -14.56 -2.58 1.76
N LYS A 100 -13.32 -2.31 1.34
CA LYS A 100 -12.86 -0.91 1.26
C LYS A 100 -13.39 -0.14 0.03
N GLU A 101 -13.45 -0.79 -1.14
CA GLU A 101 -14.10 -0.20 -2.34
C GLU A 101 -15.63 -0.13 -2.20
N MET A 102 -16.23 -1.01 -1.39
CA MET A 102 -17.66 -0.95 -1.08
C MET A 102 -18.00 0.18 -0.10
N ILE A 103 -17.15 0.47 0.89
CA ILE A 103 -17.42 1.53 1.89
C ILE A 103 -17.40 2.93 1.25
N GLU A 104 -16.46 3.20 0.34
CA GLU A 104 -16.35 4.53 -0.30
C GLU A 104 -17.55 4.82 -1.23
N ALA A 105 -18.07 3.80 -1.92
CA ALA A 105 -19.31 3.92 -2.70
C ALA A 105 -20.58 4.03 -1.82
N VAL A 106 -20.61 3.35 -0.67
CA VAL A 106 -21.74 3.41 0.26
C VAL A 106 -21.81 4.78 0.97
N GLU A 107 -20.66 5.42 1.27
CA GLU A 107 -20.64 6.77 1.84
C GLU A 107 -21.16 7.84 0.88
N GLU A 108 -20.82 7.77 -0.42
CA GLU A 108 -21.36 8.68 -1.43
C GLU A 108 -22.88 8.52 -1.63
N ASP A 109 -23.39 7.29 -1.61
CA ASP A 109 -24.83 7.04 -1.71
C ASP A 109 -25.60 7.48 -0.46
N ILE A 110 -25.02 7.39 0.75
CA ILE A 110 -25.69 7.85 1.99
C ILE A 110 -25.85 9.38 2.00
N ILE A 111 -24.85 10.14 1.54
CA ILE A 111 -24.87 11.61 1.55
C ILE A 111 -25.94 12.15 0.57
N LEU A 112 -26.20 11.46 -0.54
CA LEU A 112 -27.23 11.84 -1.51
C LEU A 112 -28.66 11.61 -1.02
N ILE A 113 -28.87 10.70 -0.05
CA ILE A 113 -30.19 10.42 0.53
C ILE A 113 -30.57 11.49 1.55
N GLU A 114 -29.61 12.07 2.30
CA GLU A 114 -29.90 13.10 3.30
C GLU A 114 -30.27 14.47 2.71
N GLU A 115 -29.90 14.78 1.45
CA GLU A 115 -30.23 16.08 0.84
C GLU A 115 -31.63 16.16 0.18
N THR A 116 -32.37 15.05 0.04
CA THR A 116 -33.58 15.01 -0.81
C THR A 116 -34.92 14.86 -0.10
N ASP A 117 -34.98 14.85 1.24
CA ASP A 117 -36.25 14.70 1.99
C ASP A 117 -36.53 15.87 2.95
N THR A 118 -36.36 17.10 2.47
CA THR A 118 -37.15 18.23 3.00
C THR A 118 -38.34 18.47 2.07
N PRO A 119 -39.57 18.12 2.48
CA PRO A 119 -40.76 18.55 1.76
C PRO A 119 -40.84 20.07 1.79
N GLN A 120 -40.79 20.72 0.63
CA GLN A 120 -41.24 22.10 0.50
C GLN A 120 -42.76 22.10 0.66
N LEU A 121 -43.25 22.45 1.85
CA LEU A 121 -44.61 22.98 2.00
C LEU A 121 -44.53 24.48 1.73
N ASP A 122 -44.93 24.86 0.51
CA ASP A 122 -45.52 26.18 0.33
C ASP A 122 -46.82 26.20 1.12
N GLU A 123 -46.99 27.18 2.01
CA GLU A 123 -48.30 27.70 2.38
C GLU A 123 -48.15 29.18 2.71
N SER A 124 -48.28 29.98 1.66
CA SER A 124 -48.68 31.39 1.67
C SER A 124 -50.07 31.63 2.29
N ASN A 125 -50.50 30.80 3.25
CA ASN A 125 -51.81 30.85 3.90
C ASN A 125 -51.77 31.10 5.42
N LEU A 126 -50.61 31.21 6.07
CA LEU A 126 -50.57 31.41 7.53
C LEU A 126 -50.78 32.87 7.98
N GLU A 127 -50.63 33.86 7.09
CA GLU A 127 -50.77 35.28 7.46
C GLU A 127 -52.21 35.79 7.50
N ASN A 128 -53.20 35.05 6.99
CA ASN A 128 -54.60 35.51 6.99
C ASN A 128 -55.43 35.06 8.20
N ASP A 129 -54.98 34.08 8.99
CA ASP A 129 -55.74 33.59 10.16
C ASP A 129 -55.33 34.26 11.48
N LEU A 130 -54.09 34.76 11.60
CA LEU A 130 -53.60 35.43 12.80
C LEU A 130 -54.16 36.87 12.94
N GLU A 131 -54.56 37.52 11.84
CA GLU A 131 -55.20 38.84 11.87
C GLU A 131 -56.70 38.79 12.17
N GLN A 132 -57.38 37.66 11.93
CA GLN A 132 -58.79 37.49 12.31
C GLN A 132 -58.97 37.14 13.80
N GLN A 133 -57.99 36.49 14.43
CA GLN A 133 -58.09 36.17 15.87
C GLN A 133 -57.75 37.35 16.79
N LYS A 134 -56.94 38.33 16.35
CA LYS A 134 -56.65 39.53 17.16
C LYS A 134 -57.79 40.54 17.24
N ASN A 135 -58.82 40.44 16.40
CA ASN A 135 -59.96 41.36 16.41
C ASN A 135 -61.16 40.87 17.24
N ILE A 136 -61.08 39.71 17.89
CA ILE A 136 -62.20 39.18 18.71
C ILE A 136 -61.94 39.36 20.23
N GLU A 137 -60.70 39.50 20.70
CA GLU A 137 -60.38 39.58 22.14
C GLU A 137 -60.01 40.98 22.69
N GLN A 138 -60.20 42.06 21.92
CA GLN A 138 -60.05 43.44 22.44
C GLN A 138 -61.30 44.32 22.22
N GLY A 139 -62.44 43.71 21.86
CA GLY A 139 -63.75 44.36 21.80
C GLY A 139 -64.56 44.12 23.06
N GLN A 140 -64.31 44.95 24.08
CA GLN A 140 -65.23 45.44 25.12
C GLN A 140 -66.61 44.76 25.23
N PHE A 141 -66.96 44.25 26.42
CA PHE A 141 -67.85 44.91 27.40
C PHE A 141 -67.91 44.11 28.71
#